data_AF-A0A653D3U6-F1
#
_entry.id   AF-A0A653D3U6-F1
#
_cell.length_a   1.000
_cell.length_b   1.000
_cell.length_c   1.000
_cell.angle_alpha   90.00
_cell.angle_beta   90.00
_cell.angle_gamma   90.00
#
_symmetry.space_group_name_H-M   'P 1'
#
loop_
_entity.id
_entity.type
_entity.pdbx_description
1 polymer ?
#
loop_
_entity_poly.entity_id
_entity_poly.type
_entity_poly.pdbx_seq_one_letter_code
_entity_poly.pdbx_strand_id
1 'polypeptide(L)'
;MMSGCPRSPKIVPFRGEYLLLNPNKQDIVKTNIYPVPDPRFPFLGVHVTPRMDGSIWLGPNAVLSFKREGYKWSDINVFELADTLSNPGFIKMGLKYIVPGSREVLKSAVISMQVKELQNFVPSITVNDVQRGPAGVRAQALDDQGNLLEDFYFDMEKSSKNPVGSRILHCRNAPSPGATSSLAIAKMISDKMAEVFHIA
;
A
#
# COMPACT_ATOMS: atom_id res chain seq x y z
N MET A 1 5.79 -14.41 -17.24
CA MET A 1 5.69 -15.24 -16.01
C MET A 1 5.91 -16.70 -16.40
N MET A 2 6.19 -17.65 -15.50
CA MET A 2 6.33 -19.07 -15.91
C MET A 2 5.01 -19.63 -16.51
N SER A 3 3.87 -19.05 -16.13
CA SER A 3 2.55 -19.35 -16.69
C SER A 3 2.32 -18.80 -18.11
N GLY A 4 3.23 -17.98 -18.67
CA GLY A 4 3.06 -17.36 -19.98
C GLY A 4 2.57 -15.91 -19.94
N CYS A 5 1.88 -15.49 -18.86
CA CYS A 5 1.28 -14.16 -18.79
C CYS A 5 2.30 -13.00 -18.88
N PRO A 6 1.85 -11.82 -19.35
CA PRO A 6 2.67 -10.61 -19.43
C PRO A 6 3.34 -10.25 -18.09
N ARG A 7 4.48 -9.53 -18.17
CA ARG A 7 5.17 -9.07 -16.95
C ARG A 7 4.41 -7.92 -16.25
N SER A 8 3.69 -7.10 -17.01
CA SER A 8 2.80 -6.05 -16.50
C SER A 8 1.47 -6.63 -16.02
N PRO A 9 0.85 -6.13 -14.94
CA PRO A 9 1.30 -5.03 -14.07
C PRO A 9 2.40 -5.49 -13.09
N LYS A 10 3.29 -4.58 -12.73
CA LYS A 10 4.36 -4.87 -11.75
C LYS A 10 3.91 -4.54 -10.33
N ILE A 11 4.31 -5.37 -9.37
CA ILE A 11 4.09 -5.07 -7.95
C ILE A 11 5.23 -4.21 -7.42
N VAL A 12 4.88 -3.06 -6.86
CA VAL A 12 5.79 -2.13 -6.17
C VAL A 12 5.43 -2.09 -4.69
N PRO A 13 6.39 -2.34 -3.78
CA PRO A 13 6.09 -2.36 -2.36
C PRO A 13 6.15 -0.95 -1.76
N PHE A 14 5.04 -0.50 -1.18
CA PHE A 14 4.98 0.72 -0.40
C PHE A 14 4.83 0.39 1.08
N ARG A 15 5.81 0.78 1.89
CA ARG A 15 5.75 0.68 3.34
C ARG A 15 4.94 1.85 3.90
N GLY A 16 3.97 1.52 4.73
CA GLY A 16 3.25 2.46 5.56
C GLY A 16 3.63 2.29 7.03
N GLU A 17 4.20 3.33 7.61
CA GLU A 17 4.71 3.36 8.96
C GLU A 17 3.73 4.11 9.86
N TYR A 18 3.56 3.61 11.08
CA TYR A 18 2.70 4.20 12.09
C TYR A 18 3.54 4.79 13.22
N LEU A 19 3.04 5.86 13.82
CA LEU A 19 3.41 6.25 15.18
C LEU A 19 2.34 5.75 16.14
N LEU A 20 2.72 5.50 17.38
CA LEU A 20 1.81 5.19 18.48
C LEU A 20 1.74 6.38 19.41
N LEU A 21 0.54 6.77 19.81
CA LEU A 21 0.34 7.76 20.86
C LEU A 21 0.64 7.13 22.23
N ASN A 22 1.29 7.89 23.10
CA ASN A 22 1.62 7.46 24.46
C ASN A 22 0.34 7.07 25.23
N PRO A 23 0.40 6.03 26.08
CA PRO A 23 -0.74 5.56 26.86
C PRO A 23 -1.46 6.66 27.64
N ASN A 24 -0.71 7.60 28.21
CA ASN A 24 -1.24 8.71 29.02
C ASN A 24 -2.08 9.73 28.22
N LYS A 25 -2.17 9.60 26.90
CA LYS A 25 -2.90 10.51 26.00
C LYS A 25 -3.91 9.82 25.09
N GLN A 26 -4.23 8.54 25.35
CA GLN A 26 -5.15 7.77 24.52
C GLN A 26 -6.61 8.26 24.59
N ASP A 27 -6.98 9.09 25.58
CA ASP A 27 -8.34 9.64 25.66
C ASP A 27 -8.60 10.85 24.76
N ILE A 28 -7.57 11.37 24.08
CA ILE A 28 -7.67 12.59 23.26
C ILE A 28 -8.57 12.38 22.03
N VAL A 29 -8.62 11.17 21.48
CA VAL A 29 -9.40 10.85 20.29
C VAL A 29 -10.19 9.56 20.50
N LYS A 30 -11.51 9.63 20.33
CA LYS A 30 -12.43 8.49 20.55
C LYS A 30 -12.96 7.85 19.26
N THR A 31 -12.66 8.44 18.10
CA THR A 31 -13.13 7.97 16.79
C THR A 31 -12.04 8.12 15.74
N ASN A 32 -12.20 7.45 14.60
CA ASN A 32 -11.22 7.59 13.52
C ASN A 32 -11.26 9.00 12.92
N ILE A 33 -10.10 9.58 12.66
CA ILE A 33 -9.97 10.87 11.97
C ILE A 33 -9.21 10.65 10.66
N TYR A 34 -9.83 11.08 9.57
CA TYR A 34 -9.27 11.01 8.22
C TYR A 34 -9.19 12.42 7.62
N PRO A 35 -8.07 12.77 6.96
CA PRO A 35 -8.01 13.96 6.12
C PRO A 35 -8.96 13.79 4.93
N VAL A 36 -9.41 14.91 4.38
CA VAL A 36 -10.11 14.91 3.10
C VAL A 36 -9.14 14.42 2.02
N PRO A 37 -9.50 13.40 1.21
CA PRO A 37 -8.63 12.90 0.17
C PRO A 37 -8.25 13.97 -0.85
N ASP A 38 -6.97 14.06 -1.22
CA ASP A 38 -6.52 14.91 -2.32
C ASP A 38 -6.50 14.08 -3.62
N PRO A 39 -7.34 14.39 -4.62
CA PRO A 39 -7.40 13.61 -5.87
C PRO A 39 -6.09 13.66 -6.67
N ARG A 40 -5.20 14.61 -6.38
CA ARG A 40 -3.87 14.68 -7.02
C ARG A 40 -2.92 13.62 -6.47
N PHE A 41 -3.18 13.09 -5.28
CA PHE A 41 -2.26 12.28 -4.50
C PHE A 41 -2.94 11.01 -3.98
N PRO A 42 -2.91 9.92 -4.76
CA PRO A 42 -3.46 8.66 -4.29
C PRO A 42 -2.65 8.16 -3.09
N PHE A 43 -3.35 7.74 -2.02
CA PHE A 43 -2.79 7.12 -0.81
C PHE A 43 -2.00 8.00 0.18
N LEU A 44 -2.16 9.33 0.11
CA LEU A 44 -1.42 10.27 0.97
C LEU A 44 -2.35 10.94 2.00
N GLY A 45 -2.04 10.70 3.28
CA GLY A 45 -2.79 11.25 4.40
C GLY A 45 -2.56 10.42 5.66
N VAL A 46 -2.21 11.08 6.76
CA VAL A 46 -2.01 10.41 8.04
C VAL A 46 -3.34 10.35 8.77
N HIS A 47 -3.74 9.17 9.24
CA HIS A 47 -5.00 8.98 9.96
C HIS A 47 -4.74 8.87 11.47
N VAL A 48 -5.77 9.18 12.25
CA VAL A 48 -5.80 8.83 13.68
C VAL A 48 -6.77 7.68 13.85
N THR A 49 -6.29 6.54 14.32
CA THR A 49 -7.08 5.31 14.42
C THR A 49 -7.03 4.77 15.85
N PRO A 50 -8.06 5.03 16.68
CA PRO A 50 -8.26 4.32 17.93
C PRO A 50 -8.50 2.83 17.67
N ARG A 51 -7.81 1.98 18.41
CA ARG A 51 -7.87 0.52 18.30
C ARG A 51 -8.71 -0.07 19.44
N MET A 52 -9.16 -1.31 19.25
CA MET A 52 -9.97 -2.03 20.25
C MET A 52 -9.22 -2.29 21.56
N ASP A 53 -7.89 -2.26 21.54
CA ASP A 53 -7.03 -2.41 22.72
C ASP A 53 -6.76 -1.07 23.44
N GLY A 54 -7.40 0.02 23.02
CA GLY A 54 -7.21 1.37 23.54
C GLY A 54 -6.03 2.13 22.92
N SER A 55 -5.14 1.46 22.17
CA SER A 55 -4.03 2.14 21.52
C SER A 55 -4.50 3.07 20.40
N ILE A 56 -3.82 4.20 20.23
CA ILE A 56 -4.08 5.13 19.12
C ILE A 56 -2.91 5.08 18.15
N TRP A 57 -3.21 4.70 16.92
CA TRP A 57 -2.24 4.63 15.83
C TRP A 57 -2.37 5.87 14.95
N LEU A 58 -1.24 6.49 14.65
CA LEU A 58 -1.12 7.70 13.84
C LEU A 58 -0.39 7.33 12.55
N GLY A 59 -1.09 7.30 11.42
CA GLY A 59 -0.56 6.73 10.19
C GLY A 59 -1.62 6.13 9.27
N PRO A 60 -1.20 5.36 8.26
CA PRO A 60 0.20 5.20 7.85
C PRO A 60 0.68 6.39 6.99
N ASN A 61 1.99 6.62 6.94
CA ASN A 61 2.61 7.33 5.80
C ASN A 61 2.71 6.39 4.57
N ALA A 62 3.34 6.85 3.48
CA ALA A 62 3.60 6.01 2.32
C ALA A 62 5.00 6.26 1.76
N VAL A 63 5.91 5.30 1.95
CA VAL A 63 7.28 5.35 1.44
C VAL A 63 7.62 4.09 0.65
N LEU A 64 8.53 4.18 -0.32
CA LEU A 64 9.00 3.00 -1.05
C LEU A 64 9.69 2.04 -0.07
N SER A 65 9.33 0.76 -0.11
CA SER A 65 10.09 -0.27 0.60
C SER A 65 11.21 -0.82 -0.26
N PHE A 66 12.37 -1.11 0.35
CA PHE A 66 13.55 -1.64 -0.34
C PHE A 66 13.56 -3.16 -0.46
N LYS A 67 12.44 -3.79 -0.09
CA LYS A 67 12.14 -5.22 -0.20
C LYS A 67 10.62 -5.40 -0.22
N ARG A 68 10.10 -6.40 -0.94
CA ARG A 68 8.66 -6.73 -1.00
C ARG A 68 8.03 -6.95 0.37
N GLU A 69 8.80 -7.51 1.29
CA GLU A 69 8.46 -7.70 2.70
C GLU A 69 9.44 -6.92 3.62
N GLY A 70 9.78 -5.69 3.23
CA GLY A 70 10.66 -4.83 4.02
C GLY A 70 9.88 -3.98 5.02
N TYR A 71 9.80 -4.43 6.27
CA TYR A 71 9.07 -3.74 7.35
C TYR A 71 9.92 -2.71 8.08
N LYS A 72 11.24 -2.71 7.88
CA LYS A 72 12.20 -1.74 8.44
C LYS A 72 13.02 -1.08 7.35
N TRP A 73 13.60 0.09 7.64
CA TRP A 73 14.55 0.78 6.75
C TRP A 73 15.81 -0.06 6.45
N SER A 74 16.20 -0.93 7.39
CA SER A 74 17.32 -1.86 7.24
C SER A 74 17.00 -3.06 6.32
N ASP A 75 15.74 -3.30 6.00
CA ASP A 75 15.33 -4.45 5.20
C ASP A 75 15.53 -4.14 3.72
N ILE A 76 16.72 -4.46 3.22
CA ILE A 76 17.16 -4.13 1.86
C ILE A 76 17.40 -5.42 1.08
N ASN A 77 16.74 -5.54 -0.07
CA ASN A 77 17.10 -6.51 -1.10
C ASN A 77 17.51 -5.75 -2.36
N VAL A 78 18.81 -5.76 -2.67
CA VAL A 78 19.38 -5.01 -3.79
C VAL A 78 18.79 -5.44 -5.13
N PHE A 79 18.50 -6.74 -5.31
CA PHE A 79 17.94 -7.25 -6.56
C PHE A 79 16.48 -6.81 -6.75
N GLU A 80 15.67 -6.85 -5.69
CA GLU A 80 14.28 -6.38 -5.74
C GLU A 80 14.18 -4.86 -5.90
N LEU A 81 15.08 -4.13 -5.24
CA LEU A 81 15.16 -2.68 -5.38
C LEU A 81 15.58 -2.30 -6.80
N ALA A 82 16.63 -2.92 -7.35
CA ALA A 82 17.06 -2.69 -8.73
C ALA A 82 15.97 -3.06 -9.74
N ASP A 83 15.26 -4.17 -9.52
CA ASP A 83 14.11 -4.57 -10.34
C ASP A 83 13.01 -3.50 -10.32
N THR A 84 12.72 -2.92 -9.14
CA THR A 84 11.73 -1.84 -9.00
C THR A 84 12.19 -0.55 -9.67
N LEU A 85 13.41 -0.10 -9.39
CA LEU A 85 13.96 1.17 -9.91
C LEU A 85 14.20 1.15 -11.42
N SER A 86 14.48 -0.01 -12.01
CA SER A 86 14.65 -0.17 -13.46
C SER A 86 13.33 -0.31 -14.22
N ASN A 87 12.19 -0.41 -13.54
CA ASN A 87 10.89 -0.53 -14.20
C ASN A 87 10.46 0.82 -14.83
N PRO A 88 10.13 0.86 -16.13
CA PRO A 88 9.71 2.10 -16.80
C PRO A 88 8.46 2.75 -16.19
N GLY A 89 7.46 1.94 -15.78
CA GLY A 89 6.27 2.44 -15.10
C GLY A 89 6.62 3.10 -13.76
N PHE A 90 7.52 2.49 -12.99
CA PHE A 90 7.99 3.06 -11.72
C PHE A 90 8.73 4.37 -11.91
N ILE A 91 9.61 4.46 -12.91
CA ILE A 91 10.33 5.70 -13.23
C ILE A 91 9.33 6.81 -13.61
N LYS A 92 8.35 6.53 -14.47
CA LYS A 92 7.30 7.49 -14.85
C LYS A 92 6.50 7.98 -13.64
N MET A 93 6.07 7.06 -12.78
CA MET A 93 5.35 7.38 -11.55
C MET A 93 6.22 8.21 -10.59
N GLY A 94 7.49 7.81 -10.41
CA GLY A 94 8.45 8.51 -9.56
C GLY A 94 8.69 9.94 -10.01
N LEU A 95 8.86 10.18 -11.32
CA LEU A 95 8.98 11.52 -11.89
C LEU A 95 7.72 12.36 -11.68
N LYS A 96 6.53 11.77 -11.84
CA LYS A 96 5.24 12.44 -11.59
C LYS A 96 5.06 12.85 -10.12
N TYR A 97 5.55 12.04 -9.18
CA TYR A 97 5.33 12.19 -7.74
C TYR A 97 6.60 12.45 -6.92
N ILE A 98 7.65 13.01 -7.52
CA ILE A 98 8.95 13.19 -6.84
C ILE A 98 8.87 14.17 -5.67
N VAL A 99 8.13 15.27 -5.83
CA VAL A 99 7.93 16.29 -4.79
C VAL A 99 7.13 15.76 -3.61
N PRO A 100 5.92 15.19 -3.78
CA PRO A 100 5.19 14.61 -2.65
C PRO A 100 5.92 13.40 -2.05
N GLY A 101 6.54 12.54 -2.87
CA GLY A 101 7.26 11.36 -2.40
C GLY A 101 8.48 11.70 -1.53
N SER A 102 9.27 12.71 -1.92
CA SER A 102 10.40 13.16 -1.09
C SER A 102 9.93 13.76 0.23
N ARG A 103 8.79 14.47 0.25
CA ARG A 103 8.19 14.98 1.49
C ARG A 103 7.74 13.84 2.41
N GLU A 104 7.16 12.77 1.89
CA GLU A 104 6.83 11.59 2.71
C GLU A 104 8.06 10.92 3.31
N VAL A 105 9.13 10.77 2.53
CA VAL A 105 10.39 10.20 3.04
C VAL A 105 10.95 11.08 4.16
N LEU A 106 10.91 12.41 4.01
CA LEU A 106 11.32 13.33 5.06
C LEU A 106 10.43 13.22 6.31
N LYS A 107 9.10 13.13 6.16
CA LYS A 107 8.17 12.92 7.29
C LYS A 107 8.40 11.59 8.00
N SER A 108 8.72 10.53 7.27
CA SER A 108 9.10 9.22 7.82
C SER A 108 10.40 9.29 8.64
N ALA A 109 11.41 10.01 8.14
CA ALA A 109 12.70 10.16 8.82
C ALA A 109 12.58 11.08 10.05
N VAL A 110 11.87 12.20 9.91
CA VAL A 110 11.76 13.28 10.89
C VAL A 110 10.36 13.28 11.52
N ILE A 111 10.22 12.60 12.66
CA ILE A 111 8.95 12.44 13.40
C ILE A 111 8.28 13.79 13.66
N SER A 112 9.04 14.85 13.95
CA SER A 112 8.48 16.18 14.20
C SER A 112 7.69 16.76 13.02
N MET A 113 8.06 16.43 11.77
CA MET A 113 7.31 16.85 10.59
C MET A 113 5.98 16.12 10.48
N GLN A 114 5.96 14.81 10.77
CA GLN A 114 4.73 14.02 10.78
C GLN A 114 3.78 14.47 11.90
N VAL A 115 4.31 14.74 13.10
CA VAL A 115 3.53 15.30 14.22
C VAL A 115 2.94 16.66 13.86
N LYS A 116 3.69 17.53 13.19
CA LYS A 116 3.19 18.83 12.74
C LYS A 116 2.00 18.72 11.78
N GLU A 117 1.99 17.71 10.91
CA GLU A 117 0.85 17.45 10.03
C GLU A 117 -0.37 16.92 10.81
N LEU A 118 -0.14 16.04 11.78
CA LEU A 118 -1.19 15.50 12.65
C LEU A 118 -1.80 16.56 13.58
N GLN A 119 -1.04 17.58 13.96
CA GLN A 119 -1.52 18.72 14.75
C GLN A 119 -2.63 19.53 14.04
N ASN A 120 -2.78 19.41 12.72
CA ASN A 120 -3.93 20.00 12.01
C ASN A 120 -5.27 19.35 12.42
N PHE A 121 -5.22 18.12 12.94
CA PHE A 121 -6.41 17.37 13.39
C PHE A 121 -6.49 17.28 14.92
N VAL A 122 -5.34 17.12 15.57
CA VAL A 122 -5.25 16.98 17.03
C VAL A 122 -4.17 17.95 17.55
N PRO A 123 -4.49 19.24 17.76
CA PRO A 123 -3.48 20.27 18.07
C PRO A 123 -2.68 20.04 19.36
N SER A 124 -3.21 19.24 20.29
CA SER A 124 -2.63 18.99 21.62
C SER A 124 -1.50 17.95 21.65
N ILE A 125 -1.26 17.24 20.54
CA ILE A 125 -0.16 16.26 20.48
C ILE A 125 1.18 16.96 20.27
N THR A 126 2.22 16.38 20.85
CA THR A 126 3.61 16.84 20.68
C THR A 126 4.50 15.65 20.32
N VAL A 127 5.76 15.95 19.95
CA VAL A 127 6.74 14.91 19.59
C VAL A 127 7.02 13.95 20.74
N ASN A 128 6.94 14.43 21.99
CA ASN A 128 7.15 13.61 23.18
C ASN A 128 5.98 12.66 23.46
N ASP A 129 4.84 12.88 22.81
CA ASP A 129 3.63 12.08 23.00
C ASP A 129 3.56 10.89 22.05
N VAL A 130 4.53 10.73 21.15
CA VAL A 130 4.51 9.71 20.11
C VAL A 130 5.79 8.89 20.12
N GLN A 131 5.65 7.63 19.75
CA GLN A 131 6.76 6.72 19.51
C GLN A 131 6.60 6.00 18.17
N ARG A 132 7.68 5.48 17.60
CA ARG A 132 7.59 4.69 16.36
C ARG A 132 6.80 3.41 16.64
N GLY A 133 5.81 3.16 15.79
CA GLY A 133 4.97 1.99 15.81
C GLY A 133 5.40 0.95 14.77
N PRO A 134 4.54 -0.05 14.54
CA PRO A 134 4.76 -1.03 13.50
C PRO A 134 4.66 -0.40 12.10
N ALA A 135 5.04 -1.19 11.10
CA ALA A 135 4.85 -0.84 9.70
C ALA A 135 4.11 -1.98 8.98
N GLY A 136 3.37 -1.63 7.93
CA GLY A 136 2.83 -2.59 6.97
C GLY A 136 3.41 -2.32 5.59
N VAL A 137 3.47 -3.34 4.73
CA VAL A 137 3.87 -3.17 3.32
C VAL A 137 2.68 -3.49 2.43
N ARG A 138 2.33 -2.56 1.55
CA ARG A 138 1.30 -2.72 0.53
C ARG A 138 1.94 -3.13 -0.78
N ALA A 139 1.45 -4.22 -1.36
CA ALA A 139 1.78 -4.65 -2.71
C ALA A 139 0.90 -3.88 -3.70
N GLN A 140 1.44 -2.80 -4.29
CA GLN A 140 0.68 -1.97 -5.22
C GLN A 140 0.97 -2.39 -6.66
N ALA A 141 -0.07 -2.73 -7.42
CA ALA A 141 0.06 -3.01 -8.84
C ALA A 141 0.20 -1.70 -9.65
N LEU A 142 1.19 -1.67 -10.54
CA LEU A 142 1.59 -0.54 -11.36
C LEU A 142 1.66 -0.97 -12.83
N ASP A 143 1.02 -0.22 -13.72
CA ASP A 143 1.10 -0.45 -15.16
C ASP A 143 2.41 0.11 -15.78
N ASP A 144 2.64 -0.17 -17.06
CA ASP A 144 3.83 0.33 -17.78
C ASP A 144 3.78 1.83 -18.09
N GLN A 145 2.63 2.49 -17.84
CA GLN A 145 2.45 3.93 -17.97
C GLN A 145 2.69 4.68 -16.66
N GLY A 146 2.89 3.97 -15.56
CA GLY A 146 3.11 4.56 -14.25
C GLY A 146 1.82 4.87 -13.48
N ASN A 147 0.69 4.27 -13.88
CA ASN A 147 -0.57 4.38 -13.15
C ASN A 147 -0.72 3.21 -12.16
N LEU A 148 -1.19 3.54 -10.96
CA LEU A 148 -1.57 2.55 -9.97
C LEU A 148 -2.90 1.93 -10.38
N LEU A 149 -2.99 0.61 -10.36
CA LEU A 149 -4.25 -0.06 -10.64
C LEU A 149 -5.19 0.09 -9.44
N GLU A 150 -6.36 0.63 -9.69
CA GLU A 150 -7.38 0.93 -8.67
C GLU A 150 -8.39 -0.21 -8.50
N ASP A 151 -8.52 -1.10 -9.49
CA ASP A 151 -9.47 -2.21 -9.49
C ASP A 151 -8.76 -3.58 -9.64
N PHE A 152 -9.52 -4.66 -9.53
CA PHE A 152 -9.05 -6.02 -9.75
C PHE A 152 -8.36 -6.18 -11.09
N TYR A 153 -7.26 -6.94 -11.07
CA TYR A 153 -6.55 -7.30 -12.29
C TYR A 153 -6.41 -8.80 -12.40
N PHE A 154 -7.20 -9.39 -13.29
CA PHE A 154 -7.18 -10.82 -13.57
C PHE A 154 -6.41 -11.10 -14.85
N ASP A 155 -5.44 -12.01 -14.76
CA ASP A 155 -4.63 -12.48 -15.87
C ASP A 155 -4.75 -13.98 -16.06
N MET A 156 -4.77 -14.42 -17.31
CA MET A 156 -4.70 -15.82 -17.69
C MET A 156 -3.98 -15.91 -19.03
N GLU A 157 -3.22 -16.99 -19.23
CA GLU A 157 -2.54 -17.18 -20.50
C GLU A 157 -3.54 -17.55 -21.59
N LYS A 158 -3.63 -16.70 -22.61
CA LYS A 158 -4.57 -16.87 -23.74
C LYS A 158 -3.93 -17.59 -24.93
N SER A 159 -2.61 -17.78 -24.92
CA SER A 159 -1.88 -18.41 -26.02
C SER A 159 -1.83 -19.92 -25.86
N SER A 160 -2.10 -20.66 -26.95
CA SER A 160 -2.00 -22.13 -27.00
C SER A 160 -0.58 -22.67 -26.82
N LYS A 161 0.43 -21.81 -26.64
CA LYS A 161 1.84 -22.19 -26.47
C LYS A 161 2.15 -22.74 -25.08
N ASN A 162 1.32 -22.45 -24.07
CA ASN A 162 1.49 -22.98 -22.72
C ASN A 162 0.15 -23.55 -22.20
N PRO A 163 -0.12 -24.85 -22.40
CA PRO A 163 -1.37 -25.47 -21.99
C PRO A 163 -1.56 -25.49 -20.46
N VAL A 164 -0.50 -25.33 -19.67
CA VAL A 164 -0.61 -25.20 -18.21
C VAL A 164 -1.09 -23.79 -17.84
N GLY A 165 -0.57 -22.77 -18.52
CA GLY A 165 -0.92 -21.37 -18.28
C GLY A 165 -2.41 -21.07 -18.45
N SER A 166 -3.08 -21.72 -19.41
CA SER A 166 -4.51 -21.57 -19.66
C SER A 166 -5.40 -22.23 -18.59
N ARG A 167 -4.81 -22.87 -17.57
CA ARG A 167 -5.50 -23.44 -16.41
C ARG A 167 -5.23 -22.67 -15.12
N ILE A 168 -4.63 -21.49 -15.22
CA ILE A 168 -4.26 -20.66 -14.07
C ILE A 168 -4.88 -19.27 -14.23
N LEU A 169 -5.73 -18.92 -13.27
CA LEU A 169 -6.26 -17.55 -13.13
C LEU A 169 -5.43 -16.81 -12.08
N HIS A 170 -4.74 -15.75 -12.48
CA HIS A 170 -3.98 -14.88 -11.58
C HIS A 170 -4.83 -13.68 -11.16
N CYS A 171 -5.11 -13.54 -9.86
CA CYS A 171 -5.57 -12.28 -9.28
C CYS A 171 -4.34 -11.45 -8.88
N ARG A 172 -3.92 -10.51 -9.74
CA ARG A 172 -2.67 -9.75 -9.59
C ARG A 172 -2.84 -8.41 -8.87
N ASN A 173 -4.06 -7.90 -8.80
CA ASN A 173 -4.41 -6.76 -7.96
C ASN A 173 -5.75 -7.05 -7.31
N ALA A 174 -5.83 -6.79 -6.01
CA ALA A 174 -7.06 -6.83 -5.23
C ALA A 174 -7.03 -5.59 -4.32
N PRO A 175 -7.69 -4.50 -4.74
CA PRO A 175 -7.55 -3.21 -4.06
C PRO A 175 -8.19 -3.21 -2.66
N SER A 176 -7.85 -2.18 -1.90
CA SER A 176 -8.51 -1.85 -0.63
C SER A 176 -10.02 -1.61 -0.84
N PRO A 177 -10.92 -1.96 0.13
CA PRO A 177 -10.65 -2.45 1.48
C PRO A 177 -10.63 -3.99 1.59
N GLY A 178 -9.47 -4.60 1.36
CA GLY A 178 -9.31 -6.06 1.32
C GLY A 178 -9.73 -6.78 2.61
N ALA A 179 -9.41 -6.22 3.78
CA ALA A 179 -9.78 -6.84 5.06
C ALA A 179 -11.30 -6.80 5.31
N THR A 180 -11.91 -5.61 5.18
CA THR A 180 -13.35 -5.40 5.40
C THR A 180 -14.20 -6.16 4.41
N SER A 181 -13.81 -6.14 3.13
CA SER A 181 -14.57 -6.77 2.04
C SER A 181 -14.08 -8.18 1.69
N SER A 182 -13.28 -8.81 2.56
CA SER A 182 -12.62 -10.09 2.28
C SER A 182 -13.58 -11.19 1.79
N LEU A 183 -14.74 -11.33 2.42
CA LEU A 183 -15.76 -12.31 2.01
C LEU A 183 -16.40 -11.98 0.65
N ALA A 184 -16.66 -10.70 0.38
CA ALA A 184 -17.21 -10.27 -0.91
C ALA A 184 -16.18 -10.44 -2.05
N ILE A 185 -14.90 -10.15 -1.76
CA ILE A 185 -13.79 -10.39 -2.68
C ILE A 185 -13.64 -11.88 -2.95
N ALA A 186 -13.71 -12.73 -1.92
CA ALA A 186 -13.67 -14.18 -2.08
C ALA A 186 -14.81 -14.67 -2.98
N LYS A 187 -16.03 -14.19 -2.78
CA LYS A 187 -17.17 -14.50 -3.65
C LYS A 187 -16.90 -14.06 -5.09
N MET A 188 -16.43 -12.84 -5.31
CA MET A 188 -16.14 -12.33 -6.66
C MET A 188 -15.05 -13.14 -7.37
N ILE A 189 -13.98 -13.52 -6.66
CA ILE A 189 -12.94 -14.39 -7.22
C ILE A 189 -13.51 -15.78 -7.55
N SER A 190 -14.34 -16.35 -6.67
CA SER A 190 -15.01 -17.64 -6.89
C SER A 190 -15.92 -17.60 -8.12
N ASP A 191 -16.76 -16.57 -8.24
CA ASP A 191 -17.64 -16.36 -9.39
C ASP A 191 -16.82 -16.21 -10.67
N LYS A 192 -15.70 -15.47 -10.61
CA LYS A 192 -14.78 -15.32 -11.76
C LYS A 192 -14.14 -16.63 -12.17
N MET A 193 -13.76 -17.47 -11.21
CA MET A 193 -13.23 -18.81 -11.49
C MET A 193 -14.28 -19.71 -12.13
N ALA A 194 -15.52 -19.69 -11.63
CA ALA A 194 -16.63 -20.45 -12.19
C ALA A 194 -16.92 -20.05 -13.65
N GLU A 195 -16.92 -18.74 -13.93
CA GLU A 195 -17.08 -18.19 -15.29
C GLU A 195 -15.96 -18.66 -16.23
N VAL A 196 -14.69 -18.48 -15.82
CA VAL A 196 -13.51 -18.73 -16.66
C VAL A 196 -13.29 -20.21 -16.93
N PHE A 197 -13.54 -21.07 -15.95
CA PHE A 197 -13.30 -22.51 -16.04
C PHE A 197 -14.55 -23.33 -16.30
N HIS A 198 -15.72 -22.68 -16.44
CA HIS A 198 -17.01 -23.33 -16.64
C HIS A 198 -17.32 -24.38 -15.56
N ILE A 199 -17.03 -24.04 -14.31
CA ILE A 199 -17.28 -24.89 -13.14
C ILE A 199 -18.68 -24.52 -12.63
N ALA A 200 -19.63 -25.45 -12.74
CA ALA A 200 -21.00 -25.32 -12.23
C ALA A 200 -21.09 -25.83 -10.78
#